data_AF-A0A520ZXE3-F1
#
_entry.id   AF-A0A520ZXE3-F1
#
_cell.length_a   1.000
_cell.length_b   1.000
_cell.length_c   1.000
_cell.angle_alpha   90.00
_cell.angle_beta   90.00
_cell.angle_gamma   90.00
#
_symmetry.space_group_name_H-M   'P 1'
#
loop_
_entity.id
_entity.type
_entity.pdbx_description
1 polymer ?
#
loop_
_entity_poly.entity_id
_entity_poly.type
_entity_poly.pdbx_seq_one_letter_code
_entity_poly.pdbx_strand_id
1 'polypeptide(L)' 'MSLRKSLRLLQRAEVNVEVQGSGRVTRQKPEAGEMLKPQTSVILYLERDEVDVKPSSGKEAAK' A
#
# COMPACT_ATOMS: atom_id res chain seq x y z
N MET A 1 6.50 -2.17 5.22
CA MET A 1 5.75 -3.43 4.99
C MET A 1 5.19 -3.40 3.57
N SER A 2 5.14 -4.53 2.85
CA SER A 2 4.51 -4.60 1.53
C SER A 2 3.02 -4.92 1.65
N LEU A 3 2.21 -4.42 0.71
CA LEU A 3 0.74 -4.62 0.67
C LEU A 3 0.35 -6.10 0.80
N ARG A 4 1.07 -6.99 0.09
CA ARG A 4 0.83 -8.44 0.12
C ARG A 4 1.00 -9.05 1.51
N LYS A 5 1.97 -8.56 2.30
CA LYS A 5 2.20 -9.05 3.67
C LYS A 5 1.13 -8.52 4.62
N SER A 6 0.68 -7.28 4.43
CA SER A 6 -0.42 -6.69 5.19
C SER A 6 -1.74 -7.44 4.96
N LEU A 7 -2.10 -7.72 3.71
CA LEU A 7 -3.34 -8.43 3.36
C LEU A 7 -3.39 -9.84 3.95
N ARG A 8 -2.28 -10.58 3.93
CA ARG A 8 -2.21 -11.92 4.52
C ARG A 8 -2.46 -11.92 6.03
N LEU A 9 -2.02 -10.88 6.75
CA LEU A 9 -2.26 -10.76 8.19
C LEU A 9 -3.72 -10.40 8.48
N LEU A 10 -4.29 -9.48 7.70
CA LEU A 10 -5.65 -8.99 7.87
C LEU A 10 -6.70 -10.06 7.51
N GLN A 11 -6.48 -10.88 6.49
CA GLN A 11 -7.37 -12.00 6.17
C GLN A 11 -7.51 -13.02 7.31
N ARG A 12 -6.45 -13.24 8.11
CA ARG A 12 -6.50 -14.17 9.26
C ARG A 12 -7.25 -13.60 10.46
N ALA A 13 -7.46 -12.28 10.48
CA ALA A 13 -8.18 -11.57 11.54
C ALA A 13 -9.66 -11.35 11.20
N GLU A 14 -10.16 -11.93 10.10
CA GLU A 14 -11.55 -11.80 9.62
C GLU A 14 -12.02 -10.34 9.47
N VAL A 15 -11.11 -9.44 9.09
CA VAL A 15 -11.41 -8.02 8.90
C VAL A 15 -11.59 -7.68 7.41
N ASN A 16 -12.46 -6.71 7.14
CA ASN A 16 -12.69 -6.20 5.79
C ASN A 16 -11.60 -5.18 5.46
N VAL A 17 -10.88 -5.35 4.35
CA VAL A 17 -9.79 -4.43 3.98
C VAL A 17 -10.19 -3.58 2.79
N GLU A 18 -10.18 -2.26 2.97
CA GLU A 18 -10.32 -1.27 1.91
C GLU A 18 -8.95 -0.65 1.62
N VAL A 19 -8.58 -0.57 0.34
CA VAL A 19 -7.30 -0.03 -0.09
C VAL A 19 -7.55 1.26 -0.86
N GLN A 20 -6.96 2.36 -0.41
CA GLN A 20 -7.04 3.66 -1.06
C GLN A 20 -5.65 4.09 -1.53
N GLY A 21 -5.50 4.30 -2.85
CA GLY A 21 -4.24 4.71 -3.47
C GLY A 21 -3.41 3.55 -4.05
N SER A 22 -2.12 3.80 -4.28
CA SER A 22 -1.22 2.85 -4.94
C SER A 22 0.22 3.04 -4.46
N GLY A 23 0.96 1.96 -4.19
CA GLY A 23 2.37 2.02 -3.78
C GLY A 23 2.61 1.45 -2.39
N ARG A 24 3.25 2.24 -1.51
CA ARG A 24 3.64 1.87 -0.16
C ARG A 24 2.59 2.33 0.84
N VAL A 25 2.27 1.48 1.83
CA VAL A 25 1.36 1.83 2.92
C VAL A 25 2.00 2.91 3.77
N THR A 26 1.39 4.09 3.82
CA THR A 26 1.82 5.23 4.65
C THR A 26 0.96 5.38 5.90
N ARG A 27 -0.32 4.99 5.81
CA ARG A 27 -1.26 5.12 6.92
C ARG A 27 -2.30 4.00 6.93
N GLN A 28 -2.82 3.71 8.12
CA GLN A 28 -3.93 2.77 8.32
C GLN A 28 -4.96 3.32 9.29
N LYS A 29 -6.21 2.87 9.17
CA LYS A 29 -7.28 3.02 10.16
C LYS A 29 -7.97 1.67 10.36
N PRO A 30 -8.21 1.18 11.59
CA PRO A 30 -7.83 1.73 12.90
C PRO A 30 -6.32 1.85 13.11
N GLU A 31 -5.89 2.67 14.08
CA GLU A 31 -4.46 2.88 14.33
C GLU A 31 -3.77 1.63 14.88
N ALA A 32 -2.45 1.56 14.72
CA ALA A 32 -1.68 0.44 15.23
C ALA A 32 -1.79 0.36 16.75
N GLY A 33 -2.13 -0.83 17.28
CA GLY A 33 -2.34 -1.05 18.71
C GLY A 33 -3.80 -0.99 19.15
N GLU A 34 -4.72 -0.56 18.28
CA GLU A 34 -6.14 -0.71 18.53
C GLU A 34 -6.60 -2.17 18.36
N MET A 35 -7.53 -2.60 19.22
CA MET A 35 -8.07 -3.95 19.17
C MET A 35 -8.99 -4.10 17.95
N LEU A 36 -8.61 -4.98 17.03
CA LEU A 36 -9.45 -5.34 15.89
C LEU A 36 -10.48 -6.39 16.31
N LYS A 37 -11.76 -6.06 16.18
CA LYS A 37 -12.85 -7.05 16.28
C LYS A 37 -13.04 -7.75 14.93
N PRO A 38 -13.50 -9.00 14.89
CA PRO A 38 -13.92 -9.63 13.63
C PRO A 38 -14.90 -8.72 12.87
N GLN A 39 -14.83 -8.74 11.54
CA GLN A 39 -15.62 -7.92 10.61
C GLN A 39 -15.35 -6.41 10.63
N THR A 40 -14.37 -5.94 11.41
CA THR A 40 -13.97 -4.52 11.39
C THR A 40 -13.44 -4.12 10.01
N SER A 41 -13.84 -2.95 9.53
CA SER A 41 -13.29 -2.38 8.30
C SER A 41 -11.97 -1.66 8.58
N VAL A 42 -10.92 -2.09 7.88
CA VAL A 42 -9.58 -1.53 7.94
C VAL A 42 -9.29 -0.81 6.62
N ILE A 43 -8.97 0.47 6.68
CA ILE A 43 -8.60 1.27 5.51
C ILE A 43 -7.08 1.41 5.48
N LEU A 44 -6.47 1.01 4.37
CA LEU A 44 -5.05 1.20 4.09
C LEU A 44 -4.88 2.32 3.08
N TYR A 45 -4.14 3.36 3.47
CA TYR A 45 -3.77 4.46 2.59
C TYR A 45 -2.39 4.21 2.02
N LEU A 46 -2.29 4.22 0.70
CA LEU A 46 -1.07 3.97 -0.05
C LEU A 46 -0.68 5.20 -0.84
N GLU A 47 0.60 5.57 -0.73
CA GLU A 47 1.22 6.61 -1.54
C GLU A 47 2.23 5.97 -2.50
N ARG A 48 2.37 6.55 -3.69
CA ARG A 48 3.38 6.09 -4.64
C ARG A 48 4.73 6.43 -4.03
N ASP A 49 5.61 5.44 -3.93
CA ASP A 49 7.02 5.75 -3.82
C ASP A 49 7.35 6.54 -5.09
N GLU A 50 7.66 7.83 -4.97
CA GLU A 50 8.34 8.56 -6.03
C GLU A 50 9.72 7.91 -6.17
N VAL A 51 9.76 6.78 -6.88
CA VAL A 51 11.00 6.26 -7.43
C VAL A 51 11.36 7.27 -8.50
N ASP A 52 12.39 8.07 -8.24
CA ASP A 52 13.07 8.90 -9.24
C ASP A 52 13.21 8.11 -10.54
N VAL A 53 12.25 8.29 -11.46
CA VAL A 53 12.39 7.82 -12.83
C VAL A 53 13.35 8.81 -13.44
N LYS A 54 14.66 8.61 -13.23
CA LYS A 54 15.66 9.27 -14.08
C LYS A 54 15.27 8.91 -15.51
N PRO A 55 14.91 9.89 -16.36
CA PRO A 55 14.63 9.59 -17.75
C PRO A 55 15.91 8.99 -18.33
N SER A 56 15.85 7.71 -18.71
CA SER A 56 16.90 7.13 -19.55
C SER A 56 16.87 7.93 -20.83
N SER A 57 17.84 8.83 -20.96
CA SER A 57 18.10 9.61 -22.15
C SER A 57 18.50 8.64 -23.26
N GLY A 58 17.50 8.09 -23.94
CA GLY A 58 17.64 7.57 -25.28
C GLY A 58 18.02 8.72 -26.18
N LYS A 59 19.33 8.93 -26.36
CA LYS A 59 19.84 9.66 -27.52
C LYS A 59 19.52 8.80 -28.74
N GLU A 60 18.37 9.03 -29.36
CA GLU A 60 18.16 8.61 -30.74
C GLU A 60 18.75 9.70 -31.63
N ALA A 61 20.04 9.53 -31.92
CA ALA A 61 20.76 10.25 -32.95
C ALA A 61 20.88 9.33 -34.16
N ALA A 62 20.21 9.67 -35.26
CA ALA A 62 20.47 9.29 -36.67
C ALA A 62 19.12 9.34 -37.42
N LYS A 63 18.98 9.85 -38.64
CA LYS A 63 19.84 10.52 -39.63
C LYS A 63 18.89 11.15 -40.64
#